data_AF-A0A967E3K5-F1
#
_entry.id   AF-A0A967E3K5-F1
#
_cell.length_a   1.000
_cell.length_b   1.000
_cell.length_c   1.000
_cell.angle_alpha   90.00
_cell.angle_beta   90.00
_cell.angle_gamma   90.00
#
_symmetry.space_group_name_H-M   'P 1'
#
loop_
_entity.id
_entity.type
_entity.pdbx_description
1 polymer ?
#
loop_
_entity_poly.entity_id
_entity_poly.type
_entity_poly.pdbx_seq_one_letter_code
_entity_poly.pdbx_strand_id
1 'polypeptide(L)'
;MKPLPMIQPVAQGELDPVCGMTVQPATAAGSYEYRNKKYYFCATRCLEKFRADPEYYLTPPAQRVPKPSPVPAGQNAKYVCPMDPEVSETKPGACPICGM
;
A
#
# COMPACT_ATOMS: atom_id res chain seq x y z
N MET A 1 20.14 38.98 5.81
CA MET A 1 19.11 38.41 6.70
C MET A 1 18.59 37.12 6.06
N LYS A 2 19.23 35.98 6.31
CA LYS A 2 18.75 34.66 5.87
C LYS A 2 17.81 34.16 6.97
N PRO A 3 16.51 33.91 6.70
CA PRO A 3 15.61 33.40 7.72
C PRO A 3 16.07 32.01 8.18
N LEU A 4 15.99 31.81 9.49
CA LEU A 4 16.36 30.58 10.21
C LEU A 4 15.65 29.36 9.62
N PRO A 5 16.30 28.19 9.51
CA PRO A 5 15.60 26.97 9.18
C PRO A 5 14.71 26.65 10.38
N MET A 6 13.40 26.78 10.19
CA MET A 6 12.41 26.34 11.15
C MET A 6 12.63 24.85 11.39
N ILE A 7 13.18 24.55 12.56
CA ILE A 7 13.14 23.27 13.29
C ILE A 7 12.04 22.36 12.75
N GLN A 8 12.43 21.45 11.86
CA GLN A 8 11.59 20.39 11.36
C GLN A 8 11.39 19.39 12.51
N PRO A 9 10.15 18.95 12.80
CA PRO A 9 9.91 17.98 13.85
C PRO A 9 10.71 16.71 13.57
N VAL A 10 11.45 16.28 14.58
CA VAL A 10 12.33 15.11 14.55
C VAL A 10 11.57 13.89 14.03
N ALA A 11 12.07 13.35 12.94
CA ALA A 11 11.47 12.32 12.11
C ALA A 11 11.39 10.95 12.82
N GLN A 12 10.46 10.77 13.75
CA GLN A 12 9.93 9.44 14.05
C GLN A 12 9.22 8.97 12.79
N GLY A 13 9.56 7.78 12.27
CA GLY A 13 8.99 7.27 11.02
C GLY A 13 7.46 7.36 11.04
N GLU A 14 6.90 8.13 10.11
CA GLU A 14 5.46 8.30 9.99
C GLU A 14 4.92 7.17 9.11
N LEU A 15 3.77 6.61 9.47
CA LEU A 15 3.16 5.53 8.72
C LEU A 15 2.38 6.11 7.52
N ASP A 16 2.70 5.65 6.31
CA ASP A 16 1.97 6.01 5.10
C ASP A 16 0.54 5.42 5.19
N PRO A 17 -0.52 6.26 5.24
CA PRO A 17 -1.89 5.79 5.42
C PRO A 17 -2.45 5.04 4.20
N VAL A 18 -1.80 5.13 3.04
CA VAL A 18 -2.21 4.47 1.79
C VAL A 18 -1.71 3.04 1.72
N CYS A 19 -0.44 2.81 2.04
CA CYS A 19 0.20 1.50 1.91
C CYS A 19 0.58 0.84 3.24
N GLY A 20 0.53 1.57 4.36
CA GLY A 20 0.93 1.08 5.68
C GLY A 20 2.44 1.01 5.89
N MET A 21 3.25 1.50 4.94
CA MET A 21 4.70 1.50 5.03
C MET A 21 5.18 2.63 5.95
N THR A 22 6.11 2.34 6.86
CA THR A 22 6.80 3.38 7.63
C THR A 22 7.71 4.18 6.72
N VAL A 23 7.45 5.48 6.57
CA VAL A 23 8.24 6.41 5.77
C VAL A 23 8.93 7.43 6.68
N GLN A 24 10.19 7.75 6.36
CA GLN A 24 10.90 8.78 7.09
C GLN A 24 10.66 10.15 6.43
N PRO A 25 10.27 11.18 7.19
CA PRO A 25 10.14 12.56 6.70
C PRO A 25 11.34 13.07 5.89
N ALA A 26 12.55 12.64 6.23
CA ALA A 26 13.80 13.04 5.56
C ALA A 26 13.99 12.40 4.17
N THR A 27 13.39 11.24 3.92
CA THR A 27 13.52 10.49 2.66
C THR A 27 12.18 10.30 1.94
N ALA A 28 11.12 10.94 2.43
CA ALA A 28 9.79 10.83 1.87
C ALA A 28 9.78 11.32 0.41
N ALA A 29 9.22 10.50 -0.48
CA ALA A 29 9.07 10.86 -1.89
C ALA A 29 8.05 12.00 -2.09
N GLY A 30 7.12 12.16 -1.15
CA GLY A 30 6.15 13.25 -1.14
C GLY A 30 5.57 13.49 0.26
N SER A 31 5.04 14.70 0.46
CA SER A 31 4.30 15.06 1.67
C SER A 31 3.04 15.86 1.31
N TYR A 32 2.02 15.76 2.16
CA TYR A 32 0.75 16.48 2.01
C TYR A 32 0.26 16.97 3.35
N GLU A 33 -0.16 18.22 3.43
CA GLU A 33 -0.79 18.77 4.63
C GLU A 33 -2.31 18.65 4.54
N TYR A 34 -2.92 17.96 5.49
CA TYR A 34 -4.36 17.79 5.61
C TYR A 34 -4.78 17.96 7.07
N ARG A 35 -5.80 18.80 7.34
CA ARG A 35 -6.27 19.14 8.70
C ARG A 35 -5.17 19.61 9.65
N ASN A 36 -4.24 20.44 9.17
CA ASN A 36 -3.05 20.90 9.94
C ASN A 36 -2.11 19.78 10.40
N LYS A 37 -2.20 18.59 9.79
CA LYS A 37 -1.25 17.49 9.98
C LYS A 37 -0.53 17.22 8.66
N LYS A 38 0.80 17.14 8.72
CA LYS A 38 1.64 16.74 7.58
C LYS A 38 1.69 15.22 7.53
N TYR A 39 1.38 14.66 6.37
CA TYR A 39 1.49 13.24 6.07
C TYR A 39 2.61 13.03 5.07
N TYR A 40 3.35 11.95 5.24
CA TYR A 40 4.45 11.56 4.37
C TYR A 40 4.08 10.30 3.60
N PHE A 41 4.58 10.18 2.37
CA PHE A 41 4.27 9.09 1.47
C PHE A 41 5.54 8.44 0.94
N CYS A 42 5.52 7.12 0.83
CA CYS A 42 6.67 6.37 0.31
C CYS A 42 6.91 6.63 -1.18
N ALA A 43 5.85 7.00 -1.92
CA ALA A 43 5.90 7.26 -3.36
C ALA A 43 4.92 8.37 -3.76
N THR A 44 5.19 9.04 -4.89
CA THR A 44 4.28 10.03 -5.50
C THR A 44 2.89 9.43 -5.79
N ARG A 45 2.84 8.14 -6.14
CA ARG A 45 1.57 7.42 -6.35
C ARG A 45 0.74 7.32 -5.07
N CYS A 46 1.36 7.15 -3.91
CA CYS A 46 0.65 7.14 -2.62
C CYS A 46 0.12 8.54 -2.31
N LEU A 47 0.92 9.58 -2.55
CA LEU A 47 0.48 10.97 -2.44
C LEU A 47 -0.75 11.27 -3.32
N GLU A 48 -0.75 10.82 -4.58
CA GLU A 48 -1.89 10.99 -5.49
C GLU A 48 -3.14 10.21 -5.08
N LYS A 49 -2.99 9.02 -4.52
CA LYS A 49 -4.13 8.27 -3.96
C LYS A 49 -4.70 9.00 -2.75
N PHE A 50 -3.82 9.44 -1.85
CA PHE A 50 -4.22 10.15 -0.65
C PHE A 50 -4.92 11.47 -0.96
N ARG A 51 -4.40 12.27 -1.91
CA ARG A 51 -5.03 13.53 -2.29
C ARG A 51 -6.43 13.34 -2.91
N ALA A 52 -6.68 12.18 -3.53
CA ALA A 52 -7.97 11.86 -4.15
C ALA A 52 -9.04 11.55 -3.10
N ASP A 53 -8.68 10.85 -2.03
CA ASP A 53 -9.61 10.45 -0.95
C ASP A 53 -8.92 10.44 0.43
N PRO A 54 -8.51 11.60 0.98
CA PRO A 54 -7.72 11.63 2.21
C PRO A 54 -8.51 11.07 3.40
N GLU A 55 -9.81 11.37 3.51
CA GLU A 55 -10.67 10.89 4.59
C GLU A 55 -10.76 9.36 4.63
N TYR A 56 -10.78 8.70 3.47
CA TYR A 56 -10.82 7.25 3.37
C TYR A 56 -9.57 6.59 3.99
N TYR A 57 -8.39 7.13 3.68
CA TYR A 57 -7.12 6.59 4.19
C TYR A 57 -6.85 6.97 5.66
N LEU A 58 -7.41 8.08 6.13
CA LEU A 58 -7.32 8.53 7.53
C LEU A 58 -8.32 7.85 8.47
N THR A 59 -9.37 7.22 7.93
CA THR A 59 -10.33 6.48 8.75
C THR A 59 -9.63 5.29 9.42
N PRO A 60 -9.83 5.00 10.71
CA PRO A 60 -9.26 3.82 11.37
C PRO A 60 -9.72 2.52 10.70
N PRO A 61 -8.89 1.46 10.64
CA PRO A 61 -9.27 0.19 10.03
C PRO A 61 -10.53 -0.44 10.65
N ALA A 62 -10.85 -0.13 11.91
CA ALA A 62 -12.09 -0.55 12.56
C ALA A 62 -13.38 0.06 11.96
N GLN A 63 -13.26 1.13 11.17
CA GLN A 63 -14.39 1.84 10.53
C GLN A 63 -14.25 1.92 9.01
N ARG A 64 -13.17 1.38 8.42
CA ARG A 64 -13.01 1.34 6.97
C ARG A 64 -13.86 0.20 6.40
N VAL A 65 -14.84 0.55 5.55
CA VAL A 65 -15.28 -0.37 4.51
C VAL A 65 -14.08 -0.64 3.61
N PRO A 66 -13.65 -1.90 3.41
CA PRO A 66 -12.51 -2.18 2.56
C PRO A 66 -12.84 -1.77 1.12
N LYS A 67 -12.33 -0.62 0.65
CA LYS A 67 -12.07 -0.45 -0.78
C LYS A 67 -11.12 -1.59 -1.16
N PRO A 68 -11.40 -2.33 -2.23
CA PRO A 68 -10.41 -3.24 -2.78
C PRO A 68 -9.18 -2.42 -3.15
N SER A 69 -8.18 -2.43 -2.30
CA SER A 69 -6.82 -2.12 -2.73
C SER A 69 -6.54 -3.08 -3.87
N PRO A 70 -5.91 -2.63 -4.96
CA PRO A 70 -5.23 -3.56 -5.83
C PRO A 70 -4.12 -4.15 -4.97
N VAL A 71 -4.41 -5.27 -4.30
CA VAL A 71 -3.41 -6.28 -3.99
C VAL A 71 -2.64 -6.46 -5.30
N PRO A 72 -1.31 -6.56 -5.26
CA PRO A 72 -0.60 -7.00 -6.45
C PRO A 72 -1.27 -8.31 -6.86
N ALA A 73 -2.00 -8.28 -7.98
CA ALA A 73 -2.40 -9.47 -8.72
C ALA A 73 -1.10 -10.05 -9.26
N GLY A 74 -0.36 -10.67 -8.35
CA GLY A 74 1.04 -11.00 -8.46
C GLY A 74 1.38 -12.22 -7.64
N GLN A 75 0.38 -13.04 -7.36
CA GLN A 75 0.61 -14.45 -7.13
C GLN A 75 -0.18 -15.15 -8.24
N ASN A 76 0.52 -15.42 -9.35
CA ASN A 76 0.26 -16.65 -10.10
C ASN A 76 0.46 -17.78 -9.09
N ALA A 77 -0.54 -18.03 -8.24
CA ALA A 77 -0.58 -19.20 -7.39
C ALA A 77 -0.62 -20.36 -8.38
N LYS A 78 0.55 -20.90 -8.66
CA LYS A 78 0.74 -22.04 -9.52
C LYS A 78 0.03 -23.18 -8.82
N TYR A 79 -1.16 -23.50 -9.30
CA TYR A 79 -2.01 -24.51 -8.73
C TYR A 79 -1.41 -25.85 -9.13
N VAL A 80 -0.68 -26.45 -8.20
CA VAL A 80 -0.09 -27.77 -8.39
C VAL A 80 -1.14 -28.79 -7.99
N CYS A 81 -1.47 -29.70 -8.90
CA CYS A 81 -2.44 -30.74 -8.63
C CYS A 81 -1.91 -31.64 -7.49
N PRO A 82 -2.66 -31.88 -6.40
CA PRO A 82 -2.21 -32.72 -5.30
C PRO A 82 -2.03 -34.20 -5.67
N MET A 83 -2.60 -34.64 -6.81
CA MET A 83 -2.46 -35.99 -7.34
C MET A 83 -1.34 -36.11 -8.39
N ASP A 84 -0.97 -35.00 -9.05
CA ASP A 84 0.02 -34.97 -10.13
C ASP A 84 0.91 -33.73 -9.97
N PRO A 85 2.03 -33.81 -9.21
CA PRO A 85 2.88 -32.66 -8.91
C PRO A 85 3.59 -32.04 -10.12
N GLU A 86 3.62 -32.75 -11.27
CA GLU A 86 4.13 -32.24 -12.54
C GLU A 86 3.13 -31.33 -13.26
N VAL A 87 1.84 -31.44 -12.93
CA VAL A 87 0.79 -30.58 -13.47
C VAL A 87 0.69 -29.32 -12.64
N SER A 88 0.97 -28.20 -13.30
CA SER A 88 1.06 -26.92 -12.61
C SER A 88 0.51 -25.80 -13.46
N GLU A 89 -0.70 -25.36 -13.11
CA GLU A 89 -1.48 -24.42 -13.92
C GLU A 89 -1.56 -23.05 -13.24
N THR A 90 -1.56 -21.99 -14.05
CA THR A 90 -1.69 -20.61 -13.57
C THR A 90 -3.15 -20.16 -13.48
N LYS A 91 -4.10 -21.03 -13.85
CA LYS A 91 -5.53 -20.76 -13.81
C LYS A 91 -6.21 -21.73 -12.84
N PRO A 92 -7.18 -21.25 -12.05
CA PRO A 92 -8.06 -22.12 -11.29
C PRO A 92 -8.99 -22.85 -12.26
N GLY A 93 -8.94 -24.18 -12.28
CA GLY A 93 -9.73 -25.02 -13.17
C GLY A 93 -9.49 -26.50 -12.87
N ALA A 94 -10.42 -27.35 -13.33
CA ALA A 94 -10.30 -28.79 -13.19
C ALA A 94 -9.07 -29.29 -13.98
N CYS A 95 -8.19 -30.02 -13.30
CA CYS A 95 -6.99 -30.60 -13.90
C CYS A 95 -7.38 -31.46 -15.12
N PRO A 96 -6.75 -31.27 -16.29
CA PRO A 96 -7.10 -32.03 -17.50
C PRO A 96 -6.74 -33.52 -17.41
N ILE A 97 -5.93 -33.91 -16.41
CA ILE A 97 -5.54 -35.32 -16.18
C ILE A 97 -6.53 -36.01 -15.23
N CYS A 98 -6.79 -35.41 -14.06
CA CYS A 98 -7.56 -36.07 -12.99
C CYS A 98 -8.96 -35.47 -12.76
N GLY A 99 -9.30 -34.34 -13.39
CA GLY A 99 -10.62 -33.74 -13.35
C GLY A 99 -10.98 -32.99 -12.07
N MET A 100 -10.03 -32.78 -11.15
CA MET A 100 -10.20 -32.03 -9.89
C MET A 100 -9.69 -30.60 -9.97
#